data_AF-A0A257RAV3-F1
#
_entry.id   AF-A0A257RAV3-F1
#
_cell.length_a   1.000
_cell.length_b   1.000
_cell.length_c   1.000
_cell.angle_alpha   90.00
_cell.angle_beta   90.00
_cell.angle_gamma   90.00
#
_symmetry.space_group_name_H-M   'P 1'
#
loop_
_entity.id
_entity.type
_entity.pdbx_description
1 polymer ?
#
loop_
_entity_poly.entity_id
_entity_poly.type
_entity_poly.pdbx_seq_one_letter_code
_entity_poly.pdbx_strand_id
1 'polypeptide(L)'
;MLARTRDQRHDRSAAEAAGHELVEALGAHGVETSLVGFTVGPTVTRFELELGPGVKVSRVTSLNRDIAYAMASPDVRILAPIPGRSAIGVEVPNRQRTLVALGDLLASEEALAATHPLDVPVGRDISGRTVVVNLGEMPHVLISGATGAGKSSAINSLITSLVVRATPDQLRLLLIDPKRVEMGQYNDLPHLLAPVVVDPKKAAGALQWAVREMERRYDLLAEVGARDITGYQQMLARGELGGGPRVADEVADAIESATGVEVDRTVAPEPESLPYVVVVVDE
;
A
#
# COMPACT_ATOMS: atom_id res chain seq x y z
N MET A 1 -5.91 2.25 -20.96
CA MET A 1 -5.88 3.27 -19.89
C MET A 1 -6.86 2.83 -18.80
N LEU A 2 -6.48 2.89 -17.53
CA LEU A 2 -7.38 2.51 -16.43
C LEU A 2 -8.57 3.48 -16.36
N ALA A 3 -9.74 2.94 -16.01
CA ALA A 3 -10.96 3.74 -15.87
C ALA A 3 -10.80 4.80 -14.76
N ARG A 4 -11.26 6.01 -15.04
CA ARG A 4 -11.34 7.13 -14.10
C ARG A 4 -12.79 7.42 -13.79
N THR A 5 -13.08 7.85 -12.57
CA THR A 5 -14.42 8.30 -12.20
C THR A 5 -14.64 9.75 -12.64
N ARG A 6 -15.91 10.13 -12.83
CA ARG A 6 -16.26 11.54 -13.05
C ARG A 6 -16.09 12.29 -11.73
N ASP A 7 -15.63 13.54 -11.81
CA ASP A 7 -15.50 14.42 -10.66
C ASP A 7 -16.87 14.59 -9.98
N GLN A 8 -17.01 14.11 -8.75
CA GLN A 8 -18.26 14.17 -7.99
C GLN A 8 -18.14 15.30 -6.96
N ARG A 9 -18.86 16.39 -7.21
CA ARG A 9 -19.02 17.45 -6.19
C ARG A 9 -19.90 16.92 -5.06
N HIS A 10 -19.34 16.85 -3.87
CA HIS A 10 -20.09 16.54 -2.67
C HIS A 10 -21.06 17.69 -2.32
N ASP A 11 -22.31 17.34 -2.02
CA ASP A 11 -23.32 18.29 -1.59
C ASP A 11 -23.07 18.72 -0.14
N ARG A 12 -22.39 19.85 0.02
CA ARG A 12 -22.10 20.44 1.33
C ARG A 12 -23.36 20.82 2.11
N SER A 13 -24.44 21.21 1.43
CA SER A 13 -25.69 21.58 2.11
C SER A 13 -26.34 20.37 2.75
N ALA A 14 -26.32 19.22 2.05
CA ALA A 14 -26.82 17.97 2.60
C ALA A 14 -25.97 17.48 3.79
N ALA A 15 -24.65 17.66 3.74
CA ALA A 15 -23.76 17.31 4.85
C ALA A 15 -24.01 18.19 6.09
N GLU A 16 -24.18 19.50 5.92
CA GLU A 16 -24.49 20.42 7.02
C GLU A 16 -25.82 20.08 7.70
N ALA A 17 -26.86 19.79 6.91
CA ALA A 17 -28.15 19.34 7.43
C ALA A 17 -28.04 18.04 8.26
N ALA A 18 -27.25 17.07 7.77
CA ALA A 18 -26.98 15.83 8.51
C ALA A 18 -26.19 16.07 9.81
N GLY A 19 -25.33 17.09 9.85
CA GLY A 19 -24.63 17.49 11.07
C GLY A 19 -25.58 18.04 12.13
N HIS A 20 -26.59 18.81 11.72
CA HIS A 20 -27.64 19.28 12.63
C HIS A 20 -28.54 18.13 13.12
N GLU A 21 -28.92 17.22 12.24
CA GLU A 21 -29.68 16.00 12.58
C GLU A 21 -28.95 15.17 13.65
N LEU A 22 -27.62 15.04 13.54
CA LEU A 22 -26.79 14.35 14.52
C LEU A 22 -26.81 15.05 15.90
N VAL A 23 -26.72 16.38 15.93
CA VAL A 23 -26.78 17.16 17.18
C VAL A 23 -28.15 17.02 17.85
N GLU A 24 -29.23 17.11 17.08
CA GLU A 24 -30.60 16.93 17.58
C GLU A 24 -30.82 15.52 18.15
N ALA A 25 -30.33 14.48 17.45
CA ALA A 25 -30.40 13.10 17.91
C ALA A 25 -29.66 12.90 19.24
N LEU A 26 -28.44 13.43 19.38
CA LEU A 26 -27.70 13.39 20.64
C LEU A 26 -28.44 14.12 21.76
N GLY A 27 -29.03 15.28 21.46
CA GLY A 27 -29.87 16.04 22.38
C GLY A 27 -31.08 15.23 22.89
N ALA A 28 -31.76 14.50 22.00
CA ALA A 28 -32.88 13.62 22.37
C ALA A 28 -32.47 12.49 23.34
N HIS A 29 -31.20 12.09 23.34
CA HIS A 29 -30.63 11.10 24.27
C HIS A 29 -29.97 11.72 25.52
N GLY A 30 -30.16 13.03 25.73
CA GLY A 30 -29.64 13.77 26.89
C GLY A 30 -28.16 14.08 26.80
N VAL A 31 -27.60 14.18 25.59
CA VAL A 31 -26.21 14.55 25.34
C VAL A 31 -26.17 15.87 24.61
N GLU A 32 -25.82 16.93 25.34
CA GLU A 32 -25.65 18.25 24.77
C GLU A 32 -24.33 18.33 24.00
N THR A 33 -24.42 18.67 22.70
CA THR A 33 -23.27 18.86 21.82
C THR A 33 -23.50 20.04 20.89
N SER A 34 -22.43 20.57 20.30
CA SER A 34 -22.49 21.59 19.26
C SER A 34 -21.64 21.20 18.06
N LEU A 35 -22.13 21.45 16.85
CA LEU A 35 -21.40 21.19 15.61
C LEU A 35 -20.37 22.30 15.38
N VAL A 36 -19.09 21.93 15.37
CA VAL A 36 -17.97 22.85 15.13
C VAL A 36 -17.60 22.88 13.65
N GLY A 37 -17.73 21.74 12.97
CA GLY A 37 -17.40 21.63 11.55
C GLY A 37 -17.59 20.20 11.05
N PHE A 38 -17.36 20.01 9.75
CA PHE A 38 -17.42 18.70 9.14
C PHE A 38 -16.45 18.59 7.95
N THR A 39 -15.98 17.37 7.71
CA THR A 39 -15.17 17.02 6.54
C THR A 39 -15.89 15.94 5.76
N VAL A 40 -16.27 16.25 4.52
CA VAL A 40 -16.92 15.28 3.62
C VAL A 40 -15.85 14.51 2.86
N GLY A 41 -15.76 13.21 3.13
CA GLY A 41 -14.90 12.29 2.39
C GLY A 41 -15.68 11.49 1.34
N PRO A 42 -15.00 10.61 0.59
CA PRO A 42 -15.64 9.83 -0.47
C PRO A 42 -16.71 8.85 0.04
N THR A 43 -16.46 8.20 1.19
CA THR A 43 -17.32 7.14 1.73
C THR A 43 -18.01 7.52 3.04
N VAL A 44 -17.40 8.42 3.82
CA VAL A 44 -17.89 8.86 5.13
C VAL A 44 -17.75 10.38 5.24
N THR A 45 -18.61 11.00 6.03
CA THR A 45 -18.48 12.38 6.49
C THR A 45 -18.12 12.37 7.97
N ARG A 46 -17.07 13.09 8.34
CA ARG A 46 -16.68 13.26 9.74
C ARG A 46 -17.26 14.57 10.27
N PHE A 47 -18.13 14.48 11.25
CA PHE A 47 -18.65 15.61 12.02
C PHE A 47 -17.79 15.85 13.25
N GLU A 48 -17.38 17.09 13.47
CA GLU A 48 -16.64 17.52 14.66
C GLU A 48 -17.62 18.17 15.62
N LEU A 49 -17.79 17.55 16.79
CA LEU A 49 -18.71 18.01 17.82
C LEU A 49 -17.95 18.42 19.08
N GLU A 50 -18.30 19.57 19.63
CA GLU A 50 -17.91 19.98 20.98
C GLU A 50 -18.93 19.47 22.00
N LEU A 51 -18.44 18.88 23.09
CA LEU A 51 -19.28 18.36 24.16
C LEU A 51 -19.70 19.49 25.10
N GLY A 52 -20.96 19.48 25.52
CA GLY A 52 -21.45 20.39 26.55
C GLY A 52 -20.76 20.18 27.91
N PRO A 53 -20.80 21.19 28.81
CA PRO A 53 -20.18 21.09 30.13
C PRO A 53 -20.66 19.87 30.92
N GLY A 54 -19.72 19.06 31.41
CA GLY A 54 -20.01 17.88 32.24
C GLY A 54 -20.43 16.63 31.46
N VAL A 55 -20.56 16.70 30.13
CA VAL A 55 -20.83 15.52 29.29
C VAL A 55 -19.58 14.65 29.21
N LYS A 56 -19.69 13.41 29.66
CA LYS A 56 -18.59 12.44 29.59
C LYS A 56 -18.47 11.86 28.19
N VAL A 57 -17.24 11.76 27.67
CA VAL A 57 -16.95 11.09 26.40
C VAL A 57 -17.54 9.67 26.35
N SER A 58 -17.45 8.93 27.46
CA SER A 58 -17.98 7.56 27.56
C SER A 58 -19.49 7.47 27.31
N ARG A 59 -20.25 8.54 27.61
CA ARG A 59 -21.69 8.60 27.35
C ARG A 59 -21.95 8.64 25.84
N VAL A 60 -21.20 9.43 25.10
CA VAL A 60 -21.35 9.52 23.64
C VAL A 60 -20.95 8.21 22.97
N THR A 61 -19.82 7.63 23.37
CA THR A 61 -19.38 6.33 22.83
C THR A 61 -20.39 5.22 23.11
N SER A 62 -21.14 5.29 24.21
CA SER A 62 -22.18 4.29 24.53
C SER A 62 -23.42 4.39 23.65
N LEU A 63 -23.68 5.55 23.04
CA LEU A 63 -24.82 5.79 22.14
C LEU A 63 -24.53 5.44 20.68
N ASN A 64 -23.43 4.74 20.39
CA ASN A 64 -23.01 4.42 19.02
C ASN A 64 -24.15 3.82 18.16
N ARG A 65 -24.90 2.84 18.70
CA ARG A 65 -26.03 2.22 17.99
C ARG A 65 -27.22 3.14 17.81
N ASP A 66 -27.52 3.97 18.81
CA ASP A 66 -28.63 4.92 18.77
C ASP A 66 -28.35 6.03 17.75
N ILE A 67 -27.10 6.50 17.69
CA ILE A 67 -26.62 7.44 16.68
C ILE A 67 -26.70 6.82 15.29
N ALA A 68 -26.25 5.58 15.11
CA ALA A 68 -26.36 4.88 13.83
C ALA A 68 -27.82 4.77 13.37
N TYR A 69 -28.73 4.44 14.28
CA TYR A 69 -30.17 4.39 14.01
C TYR A 69 -30.72 5.76 13.61
N ALA A 70 -30.44 6.82 14.38
CA ALA A 70 -30.91 8.17 14.10
C ALA A 70 -30.40 8.70 12.74
N MET A 71 -29.15 8.40 12.40
CA MET A 71 -28.55 8.80 11.12
C MET A 71 -28.92 7.91 9.94
N ALA A 72 -29.83 6.93 10.14
CA ALA A 72 -30.20 5.92 9.15
C ALA A 72 -28.96 5.22 8.53
N SER A 73 -27.95 4.95 9.35
CA SER A 73 -26.68 4.36 8.94
C SER A 73 -26.54 2.94 9.50
N PRO A 74 -25.94 1.99 8.77
CA PRO A 74 -25.66 0.65 9.30
C PRO A 74 -24.72 0.68 10.51
N ASP A 75 -23.79 1.64 10.56
CA ASP A 75 -22.84 1.83 11.65
C ASP A 75 -22.29 3.27 11.64
N VAL A 76 -21.72 3.71 12.76
CA VAL A 76 -20.99 4.99 12.88
C VAL A 76 -19.70 4.78 13.67
N ARG A 77 -18.67 5.57 13.36
CA ARG A 77 -17.40 5.49 14.10
C ARG A 77 -17.17 6.76 14.90
N ILE A 78 -16.96 6.59 16.21
CA ILE A 78 -16.72 7.70 17.13
C ILE A 78 -15.22 7.75 17.45
N LEU A 79 -14.60 8.89 17.15
CA LEU A 79 -13.22 9.24 17.45
C LEU A 79 -13.22 10.22 18.62
N ALA A 80 -12.82 9.77 19.80
CA ALA A 80 -12.84 10.63 20.98
C ALA A 80 -11.64 10.38 21.90
N PRO A 81 -10.92 11.43 22.35
CA PRO A 81 -10.94 12.81 21.85
C PRO A 81 -10.18 12.97 20.52
N ILE A 82 -10.45 14.04 19.76
CA ILE A 82 -9.59 14.42 18.62
C ILE A 82 -8.27 14.97 19.20
N PRO A 83 -7.10 14.41 18.83
CA PRO A 83 -5.81 14.91 19.33
C PRO A 83 -5.64 16.42 19.10
N GLY A 84 -5.34 17.15 20.17
CA GLY A 84 -5.12 18.61 20.12
C GLY A 84 -6.39 19.47 20.06
N ARG A 85 -7.60 18.89 20.17
CA ARG A 85 -8.88 19.64 20.20
C ARG A 85 -9.82 19.11 21.29
N SER A 86 -10.61 19.99 21.91
CA SER A 86 -11.68 19.61 22.86
C SER A 86 -12.95 19.17 22.13
N ALA A 87 -12.82 18.32 21.11
CA ALA A 87 -13.91 17.86 20.26
C ALA A 87 -13.88 16.34 20.06
N ILE A 88 -15.03 15.78 19.71
CA ILE A 88 -15.19 14.41 19.26
C ILE A 88 -15.46 14.39 17.75
N GLY A 89 -14.96 13.37 17.06
CA GLY A 89 -15.27 13.11 15.66
C GLY A 89 -16.31 12.00 15.56
N VAL A 90 -17.39 12.22 14.81
CA VAL A 90 -18.36 11.17 14.47
C VAL A 90 -18.32 10.97 12.95
N GLU A 91 -17.82 9.83 12.51
CA GLU A 91 -17.80 9.43 11.10
C GLU A 91 -19.10 8.69 10.78
N VAL A 92 -19.90 9.31 9.91
CA VAL A 92 -21.16 8.76 9.40
C VAL A 92 -20.99 8.40 7.93
N PRO A 93 -21.29 7.17 7.51
CA PRO A 93 -21.35 6.77 6.12
C PRO A 93 -22.21 7.71 5.26
N ASN A 94 -21.70 8.11 4.10
CA ASN A 94 -22.45 8.92 3.17
C ASN A 94 -23.62 8.13 2.57
N ARG A 95 -24.76 8.80 2.36
CA ARG A 95 -25.93 8.23 1.65
C ARG A 95 -25.57 7.82 0.21
N GLN A 96 -24.73 8.62 -0.46
CA GLN A 96 -24.14 8.29 -1.76
C GLN A 96 -22.62 8.19 -1.60
N ARG A 97 -22.10 6.96 -1.65
CA ARG A 97 -20.66 6.70 -1.57
C ARG A 97 -20.04 6.86 -2.94
N THR A 98 -18.94 7.60 -3.01
CA THR A 98 -18.16 7.75 -4.23
C THR A 98 -17.20 6.58 -4.38
N LEU A 99 -17.19 5.95 -5.57
CA LEU A 99 -16.22 4.93 -5.90
C LEU A 99 -14.83 5.59 -6.03
N VAL A 100 -13.85 5.05 -5.33
CA VAL A 100 -12.44 5.46 -5.50
C VAL A 100 -11.80 4.49 -6.49
N ALA A 101 -11.66 4.90 -7.75
CA ALA A 101 -11.04 4.07 -8.78
C ALA A 101 -9.52 4.20 -8.78
N LEU A 102 -8.82 3.10 -9.04
CA LEU A 102 -7.35 3.10 -9.13
C LEU A 102 -6.82 4.08 -10.17
N GLY A 103 -7.54 4.26 -11.29
CA GLY A 103 -7.18 5.22 -12.32
C GLY A 103 -7.19 6.67 -11.85
N ASP A 104 -8.02 7.01 -10.85
CA ASP A 104 -8.04 8.34 -10.24
C ASP A 104 -6.85 8.51 -9.29
N LEU A 105 -6.53 7.46 -8.54
CA LEU A 105 -5.41 7.48 -7.61
C LEU A 105 -4.06 7.63 -8.34
N LEU A 106 -3.85 6.85 -9.40
CA LEU A 106 -2.62 6.92 -10.21
C LEU A 106 -2.49 8.23 -10.99
N ALA A 107 -3.58 8.95 -11.18
CA ALA A 107 -3.60 10.25 -11.86
C ALA A 107 -3.48 11.45 -10.89
N SER A 108 -3.46 11.20 -9.59
CA SER A 108 -3.38 12.23 -8.57
C SER A 108 -2.02 12.92 -8.55
N GLU A 109 -1.97 14.15 -8.07
CA GLU A 109 -0.72 14.91 -7.91
C GLU A 109 0.26 14.15 -7.01
N GLU A 110 -0.23 13.54 -5.93
CA GLU A 110 0.60 12.76 -5.00
C GLU A 110 1.23 11.55 -5.68
N ALA A 111 0.48 10.82 -6.52
CA ALA A 111 1.00 9.65 -7.22
C ALA A 111 1.95 10.02 -8.38
N LEU A 112 1.72 11.16 -9.03
CA LEU A 112 2.60 11.68 -10.09
C LEU A 112 3.91 12.26 -9.53
N ALA A 113 3.88 12.81 -8.32
CA ALA A 113 5.07 13.31 -7.62
C ALA A 113 5.92 12.18 -7.01
N ALA A 114 5.34 11.00 -6.79
CA ALA A 114 6.02 9.84 -6.25
C ALA A 114 7.07 9.28 -7.23
N THR A 115 8.33 9.17 -6.81
CA THR A 115 9.44 8.76 -7.66
C THR A 115 9.96 7.35 -7.36
N HIS A 116 9.68 6.79 -6.19
CA HIS A 116 10.20 5.49 -5.82
C HIS A 116 9.41 4.37 -6.54
N PRO A 117 10.06 3.32 -7.07
CA PRO A 117 9.36 2.22 -7.76
C PRO A 117 8.32 1.51 -6.90
N LEU A 118 8.53 1.49 -5.58
CA LEU A 118 7.63 0.88 -4.60
C LEU A 118 6.59 1.83 -4.00
N ASP A 119 6.49 3.07 -4.48
CA ASP A 119 5.40 3.96 -4.09
C ASP A 119 4.08 3.48 -4.71
N VAL A 120 3.07 3.26 -3.89
CA VAL A 120 1.77 2.76 -4.35
C VAL A 120 0.65 3.58 -3.72
N PRO A 121 -0.32 4.06 -4.51
CA PRO A 121 -1.53 4.61 -3.94
C PRO A 121 -2.37 3.50 -3.32
N VAL A 122 -2.79 3.69 -2.07
CA VAL A 122 -3.63 2.72 -1.33
C VAL A 122 -5.10 3.13 -1.25
N GLY A 123 -5.40 4.41 -1.48
CA GLY A 123 -6.76 4.92 -1.41
C GLY A 123 -6.80 6.42 -1.21
N ARG A 124 -7.93 6.91 -0.67
CA ARG A 124 -8.11 8.31 -0.27
C ARG A 124 -8.36 8.40 1.22
N ASP A 125 -7.84 9.46 1.84
CA ASP A 125 -8.19 9.80 3.22
C ASP A 125 -9.62 10.40 3.29
N ILE A 126 -10.07 10.69 4.52
CA ILE A 126 -11.39 11.31 4.74
C ILE A 126 -11.49 12.74 4.18
N SER A 127 -10.38 13.39 3.89
CA SER A 127 -10.34 14.70 3.23
C SER A 127 -10.33 14.56 1.70
N GLY A 128 -10.37 13.33 1.18
CA GLY A 128 -10.38 13.03 -0.24
C GLY A 128 -9.00 13.05 -0.91
N ARG A 129 -7.92 13.27 -0.15
CA ARG A 129 -6.56 13.29 -0.69
C ARG A 129 -6.05 11.88 -0.93
N THR A 130 -5.26 11.70 -1.98
CA THR A 130 -4.70 10.38 -2.28
C THR A 130 -3.61 10.05 -1.26
N VAL A 131 -3.72 8.86 -0.69
CA VAL A 131 -2.68 8.32 0.20
C VAL A 131 -1.78 7.43 -0.63
N VAL A 132 -0.53 7.88 -0.79
CA VAL A 132 0.56 7.10 -1.40
C VAL A 132 1.47 6.63 -0.29
N VAL A 133 1.90 5.37 -0.37
CA VAL A 133 2.81 4.76 0.59
C VAL A 133 3.97 4.10 -0.11
N ASN A 134 5.15 4.08 0.52
CA ASN A 134 6.30 3.35 0.01
C ASN A 134 6.37 1.96 0.66
N LEU A 135 6.22 0.88 -0.13
CA LEU A 135 6.34 -0.48 0.40
C LEU A 135 7.76 -0.81 0.89
N GLY A 136 8.79 -0.10 0.44
CA GLY A 136 10.16 -0.26 0.94
C GLY A 136 10.34 0.23 2.39
N GLU A 137 9.54 1.20 2.83
CA GLU A 137 9.53 1.68 4.22
C GLU A 137 8.66 0.80 5.13
N MET A 138 7.81 -0.05 4.53
CA MET A 138 6.96 -1.04 5.19
C MET A 138 7.32 -2.45 4.69
N PRO A 139 8.50 -2.98 5.07
CA PRO A 139 9.13 -4.10 4.37
C PRO A 139 8.27 -5.36 4.31
N HIS A 140 7.31 -5.51 5.24
CA HIS A 140 6.30 -6.55 5.21
C HIS A 140 4.92 -5.97 5.54
N VAL A 141 3.91 -6.33 4.73
CA VAL A 141 2.52 -5.87 4.90
C VAL A 141 1.61 -7.09 5.04
N LEU A 142 0.75 -7.07 6.07
CA LEU A 142 -0.32 -8.04 6.26
C LEU A 142 -1.65 -7.41 5.83
N ILE A 143 -2.34 -8.03 4.88
CA ILE A 143 -3.68 -7.63 4.45
C ILE A 143 -4.67 -8.69 4.89
N SER A 144 -5.64 -8.31 5.72
CA SER A 144 -6.70 -9.20 6.21
C SER A 144 -8.06 -8.54 6.09
N GLY A 145 -9.09 -9.35 5.85
CA GLY A 145 -10.47 -8.91 5.73
C GLY A 145 -11.40 -10.08 5.45
N ALA A 146 -12.65 -9.99 5.91
CA ALA A 146 -13.68 -10.97 5.58
C ALA A 146 -13.98 -10.97 4.07
N THR A 147 -14.60 -12.04 3.57
CA THR A 147 -15.09 -12.10 2.18
C THR A 147 -15.96 -10.89 1.86
N GLY A 148 -15.64 -10.21 0.76
CA GLY A 148 -16.35 -8.99 0.34
C GLY A 148 -15.86 -7.69 1.00
N ALA A 149 -14.92 -7.74 1.95
CA ALA A 149 -14.34 -6.54 2.56
C ALA A 149 -13.36 -5.79 1.64
N GLY A 150 -12.98 -6.38 0.50
CA GLY A 150 -12.11 -5.76 -0.50
C GLY A 150 -10.63 -6.21 -0.46
N LYS A 151 -10.29 -7.30 0.24
CA LYS A 151 -8.92 -7.88 0.29
C LYS A 151 -8.35 -8.08 -1.13
N SER A 152 -9.09 -8.81 -1.96
CA SER A 152 -8.76 -9.09 -3.36
C SER A 152 -8.57 -7.82 -4.18
N SER A 153 -9.48 -6.86 -4.07
CA SER A 153 -9.38 -5.57 -4.77
C SER A 153 -8.15 -4.76 -4.34
N ALA A 154 -7.81 -4.80 -3.05
CA ALA A 154 -6.61 -4.14 -2.53
C ALA A 154 -5.33 -4.77 -3.08
N ILE A 155 -5.21 -6.10 -3.05
CA ILE A 155 -4.06 -6.82 -3.62
C ILE A 155 -3.89 -6.50 -5.10
N ASN A 156 -4.96 -6.61 -5.89
CA ASN A 156 -4.93 -6.30 -7.31
C ASN A 156 -4.58 -4.82 -7.57
N SER A 157 -5.06 -3.90 -6.72
CA SER A 157 -4.73 -2.48 -6.85
C SER A 157 -3.25 -2.20 -6.57
N LEU A 158 -2.66 -2.87 -5.58
CA LEU A 158 -1.24 -2.76 -5.25
C LEU A 158 -0.37 -3.30 -6.40
N ILE A 159 -0.64 -4.51 -6.87
CA ILE A 159 0.13 -5.14 -7.97
C ILE A 159 0.03 -4.31 -9.24
N THR A 160 -1.18 -3.89 -9.60
CA THR A 160 -1.39 -3.05 -10.78
C THR A 160 -0.66 -1.72 -10.67
N SER A 161 -0.67 -1.09 -9.48
CA SER A 161 0.08 0.15 -9.24
C SER A 161 1.58 -0.02 -9.45
N LEU A 162 2.14 -1.10 -8.89
CA LEU A 162 3.55 -1.44 -9.02
C LEU A 162 3.94 -1.65 -10.50
N VAL A 163 3.19 -2.46 -11.23
CA VAL A 163 3.49 -2.83 -12.63
C VAL A 163 3.32 -1.65 -13.59
N VAL A 164 2.39 -0.74 -13.31
CA VAL A 164 2.18 0.47 -14.13
C VAL A 164 3.28 1.51 -13.91
N ARG A 165 3.90 1.55 -12.73
CA ARG A 165 4.89 2.57 -12.35
C ARG A 165 6.34 2.12 -12.52
N ALA A 166 6.64 0.82 -12.42
CA ALA A 166 8.00 0.29 -12.43
C ALA A 166 8.24 -0.61 -13.65
N THR A 167 9.43 -0.51 -14.25
CA THR A 167 9.86 -1.46 -15.30
C THR A 167 10.31 -2.79 -14.70
N PRO A 168 10.41 -3.88 -15.49
CA PRO A 168 10.93 -5.16 -15.01
C PRO A 168 12.36 -5.10 -14.44
N ASP A 169 13.16 -4.13 -14.90
CA ASP A 169 14.53 -3.94 -14.41
C ASP A 169 14.59 -3.18 -13.08
N GLN A 170 13.50 -2.52 -12.69
CA GLN A 170 13.33 -1.87 -11.40
C GLN A 170 12.60 -2.76 -10.39
N LEU A 171 11.67 -3.59 -10.87
CA LEU A 171 10.78 -4.39 -10.03
C LEU A 171 10.57 -5.80 -10.62
N ARG A 172 10.73 -6.79 -9.75
CA ARG A 172 10.37 -8.19 -9.98
C ARG A 172 9.32 -8.65 -8.98
N LEU A 173 8.43 -9.54 -9.44
CA LEU A 173 7.30 -10.04 -8.69
C LEU A 173 7.39 -11.56 -8.51
N LEU A 174 7.12 -12.02 -7.29
CA LEU A 174 6.88 -13.43 -7.00
C LEU A 174 5.48 -13.57 -6.41
N LEU A 175 4.56 -14.14 -7.18
CA LEU A 175 3.15 -14.25 -6.80
C LEU A 175 2.80 -15.68 -6.41
N ILE A 176 2.20 -15.86 -5.23
CA ILE A 176 1.77 -17.14 -4.69
C ILE A 176 0.26 -17.07 -4.47
N ASP A 177 -0.50 -17.87 -5.22
CA ASP A 177 -1.97 -17.96 -5.18
C ASP A 177 -2.39 -19.44 -5.25
N PRO A 178 -2.44 -20.14 -4.09
CA PRO A 178 -2.80 -21.56 -4.04
C PRO A 178 -4.27 -21.80 -4.39
N LYS A 179 -5.13 -20.78 -4.29
CA LYS A 179 -6.56 -20.89 -4.62
C LYS A 179 -6.84 -20.68 -6.10
N ARG A 180 -5.91 -20.07 -6.85
CA ARG A 180 -6.02 -19.76 -8.29
C ARG A 180 -7.17 -18.80 -8.60
N VAL A 181 -7.53 -17.94 -7.68
CA VAL A 181 -8.70 -17.05 -7.82
C VAL A 181 -8.27 -15.64 -8.22
N GLU A 182 -7.17 -15.16 -7.67
CA GLU A 182 -6.89 -13.72 -7.66
C GLU A 182 -5.81 -13.32 -8.65
N MET A 183 -4.75 -14.14 -8.78
CA MET A 183 -3.50 -13.68 -9.38
C MET A 183 -3.20 -14.31 -10.75
N GLY A 184 -4.00 -15.28 -11.18
CA GLY A 184 -3.78 -16.00 -12.45
C GLY A 184 -3.73 -15.10 -13.69
N GLN A 185 -4.39 -13.93 -13.64
CA GLN A 185 -4.39 -12.92 -14.71
C GLN A 185 -3.02 -12.25 -14.94
N TYR A 186 -2.06 -12.42 -14.01
CA TYR A 186 -0.74 -11.79 -14.09
C TYR A 186 0.34 -12.66 -14.75
N ASN A 187 0.04 -13.90 -15.15
CA ASN A 187 1.04 -14.87 -15.62
C ASN A 187 1.90 -14.41 -16.81
N ASP A 188 1.41 -13.49 -17.62
CA ASP A 188 2.12 -12.99 -18.81
C ASP A 188 2.92 -11.70 -18.55
N LEU A 189 2.98 -11.22 -17.30
CA LEU A 189 3.73 -10.03 -16.97
C LEU A 189 5.25 -10.28 -17.04
N PRO A 190 6.02 -9.40 -17.71
CA PRO A 190 7.48 -9.52 -17.77
C PRO A 190 8.15 -9.32 -16.40
N HIS A 191 7.45 -8.76 -15.42
CA HIS A 191 7.93 -8.58 -14.05
C HIS A 191 8.02 -9.88 -13.25
N LEU A 192 7.35 -10.96 -13.66
CA LEU A 192 7.34 -12.20 -12.91
C LEU A 192 8.69 -12.92 -12.92
N LEU A 193 9.14 -13.36 -11.74
CA LEU A 193 10.32 -14.22 -11.59
C LEU A 193 10.02 -15.68 -11.98
N ALA A 194 8.77 -16.08 -11.83
CA ALA A 194 8.25 -17.39 -12.18
C ALA A 194 6.75 -17.26 -12.44
N PRO A 195 6.13 -18.21 -13.18
CA PRO A 195 4.67 -18.29 -13.26
C PRO A 195 4.05 -18.30 -11.86
N VAL A 196 2.81 -17.80 -11.75
CA VAL A 196 2.08 -17.70 -10.48
C VAL A 196 2.10 -19.06 -9.78
N VAL A 197 2.60 -19.08 -8.55
CA VAL A 197 2.83 -20.31 -7.80
C VAL A 197 1.53 -20.74 -7.14
N VAL A 198 0.98 -21.84 -7.63
CA VAL A 198 -0.32 -22.38 -7.17
C VAL A 198 -0.18 -23.62 -6.30
N ASP A 199 1.00 -24.26 -6.28
CA ASP A 199 1.26 -25.46 -5.51
C ASP A 199 1.89 -25.06 -4.16
N PRO A 200 1.28 -25.41 -3.01
CA PRO A 200 1.83 -25.07 -1.69
C PRO A 200 3.25 -25.58 -1.45
N LYS A 201 3.64 -26.74 -2.01
CA LYS A 201 5.02 -27.26 -1.90
C LYS A 201 5.98 -26.41 -2.72
N LYS A 202 5.56 -25.94 -3.90
CA LYS A 202 6.37 -25.01 -4.70
C LYS A 202 6.46 -23.64 -4.05
N ALA A 203 5.42 -23.20 -3.34
CA ALA A 203 5.44 -21.95 -2.58
C ALA A 203 6.56 -21.95 -1.52
N ALA A 204 6.74 -23.05 -0.78
CA ALA A 204 7.85 -23.20 0.16
C ALA A 204 9.22 -23.06 -0.54
N GLY A 205 9.39 -23.68 -1.71
CA GLY A 205 10.62 -23.55 -2.51
C GLY A 205 10.86 -22.13 -3.01
N ALA A 206 9.80 -21.41 -3.39
CA ALA A 206 9.87 -20.03 -3.84
C ALA A 206 10.28 -19.07 -2.70
N LEU A 207 9.76 -19.28 -1.49
CA LEU A 207 10.17 -18.53 -0.29
C LEU A 207 11.62 -18.85 0.10
N GLN A 208 12.04 -20.12 0.02
CA GLN A 208 13.45 -20.49 0.23
C GLN A 208 14.38 -19.82 -0.78
N TRP A 209 13.96 -19.71 -2.05
CA TRP A 209 14.70 -18.93 -3.04
C TRP A 209 14.80 -17.46 -2.65
N ALA A 210 13.71 -16.85 -2.18
CA ALA A 210 13.73 -15.45 -1.74
C ALA A 210 14.71 -15.22 -0.57
N VAL A 211 14.83 -16.18 0.35
CA VAL A 211 15.84 -16.14 1.43
C VAL A 211 17.26 -16.20 0.88
N ARG A 212 17.55 -17.13 -0.05
CA ARG A 212 18.89 -17.22 -0.67
C ARG A 212 19.25 -15.97 -1.47
N GLU A 213 18.29 -15.40 -2.18
CA GLU A 213 18.49 -14.16 -2.94
C GLU A 213 18.73 -12.97 -1.99
N MET A 214 18.06 -12.93 -0.84
CA MET A 214 18.33 -11.94 0.21
C MET A 214 19.76 -12.07 0.75
N GLU A 215 20.22 -13.28 1.08
CA GLU A 215 21.59 -13.54 1.54
C GLU A 215 22.63 -13.11 0.50
N ARG A 216 22.45 -13.54 -0.76
CA ARG A 216 23.31 -13.13 -1.89
C ARG A 216 23.39 -11.60 -2.02
N ARG A 217 22.26 -10.91 -1.89
CA ARG A 217 22.23 -9.44 -1.97
C ARG A 217 22.96 -8.79 -0.81
N TYR A 218 22.90 -9.34 0.40
CA TYR A 218 23.69 -8.83 1.51
C TYR A 218 25.19 -8.89 1.23
N ASP A 219 25.67 -9.98 0.65
CA ASP A 219 27.07 -10.12 0.26
C ASP A 219 27.47 -9.05 -0.78
N LEU A 220 26.68 -8.91 -1.85
CA LEU A 220 26.92 -7.89 -2.89
C LEU A 220 26.90 -6.46 -2.34
N LEU A 221 25.95 -6.15 -1.45
CA LEU A 221 25.86 -4.85 -0.80
C LEU A 221 27.08 -4.57 0.07
N ALA A 222 27.55 -5.57 0.82
CA ALA A 222 28.72 -5.46 1.68
C ALA A 222 30.01 -5.24 0.87
N GLU A 223 30.18 -5.93 -0.26
CA GLU A 223 31.34 -5.80 -1.15
C GLU A 223 31.51 -4.36 -1.68
N VAL A 224 30.40 -3.71 -2.05
CA VAL A 224 30.44 -2.35 -2.61
C VAL A 224 30.20 -1.25 -1.55
N GLY A 225 29.98 -1.63 -0.29
CA GLY A 225 29.72 -0.71 0.82
C GLY A 225 28.35 -0.01 0.77
N ALA A 226 27.39 -0.57 0.03
CA ALA A 226 26.02 -0.07 -0.02
C ALA A 226 25.23 -0.52 1.23
N ARG A 227 24.39 0.36 1.77
CA ARG A 227 23.57 0.05 2.96
C ARG A 227 22.30 -0.72 2.64
N ASP A 228 21.75 -0.48 1.45
CA ASP A 228 20.49 -1.05 0.98
C ASP A 228 20.46 -1.03 -0.56
N ILE A 229 19.40 -1.63 -1.13
CA ILE A 229 19.20 -1.72 -2.57
C ILE A 229 19.08 -0.33 -3.22
N THR A 230 18.47 0.64 -2.53
CA THR A 230 18.33 2.00 -3.04
C THR A 230 19.70 2.66 -3.22
N GLY A 231 20.57 2.53 -2.21
CA GLY A 231 21.95 3.00 -2.26
C GLY A 231 22.75 2.30 -3.35
N TYR A 232 22.60 0.98 -3.49
CA TYR A 232 23.24 0.22 -4.57
C TYR A 232 22.84 0.73 -5.96
N GLN A 233 21.54 0.92 -6.20
CA GLN A 233 21.04 1.43 -7.48
C GLN A 233 21.52 2.86 -7.77
N GLN A 234 21.65 3.71 -6.75
CA GLN A 234 22.22 5.05 -6.91
C GLN A 234 23.70 5.00 -7.31
N MET A 235 24.48 4.11 -6.69
CA MET A 235 25.89 3.90 -7.06
C MET A 235 26.00 3.35 -8.48
N LEU A 236 25.13 2.41 -8.86
CA LEU A 236 25.06 1.85 -10.22
C LEU A 236 24.78 2.95 -11.25
N ALA A 237 23.77 3.79 -11.00
CA ALA A 237 23.37 4.87 -11.89
C ALA A 237 24.44 5.96 -12.05
N ARG A 238 25.31 6.15 -11.05
CA ARG A 238 26.46 7.07 -11.11
C ARG A 238 27.70 6.45 -11.72
N GLY A 239 27.69 5.15 -12.02
CA GLY A 239 28.87 4.41 -12.49
C GLY A 239 29.93 4.23 -11.40
N GLU A 240 29.54 4.33 -10.12
CA GLU A 240 30.44 4.21 -8.97
C GLU A 240 30.69 2.73 -8.58
N LEU A 241 29.91 1.81 -9.15
CA LEU A 241 30.11 0.38 -9.01
C LEU A 241 31.26 -0.08 -9.92
N GLY A 242 32.49 0.01 -9.40
CA GLY A 242 33.68 -0.53 -10.04
C GLY A 242 33.82 -2.02 -9.74
N GLY A 243 33.60 -2.85 -10.77
CA GLY A 243 33.75 -4.29 -10.71
C GLY A 243 32.57 -4.99 -10.04
N GLY A 244 31.77 -5.72 -10.82
CA GLY A 244 30.97 -6.80 -10.27
C GLY A 244 31.86 -7.81 -9.53
N PRO A 245 31.29 -8.82 -8.85
CA PRO A 245 32.09 -9.83 -8.16
C PRO A 245 33.18 -10.26 -9.14
N ARG A 246 34.45 -9.94 -8.81
CA ARG A 246 35.57 -10.54 -9.54
C ARG A 246 35.21 -12.00 -9.57
N VAL A 247 35.26 -12.64 -10.74
CA VAL A 247 35.19 -14.09 -10.79
C VAL A 247 36.15 -14.53 -9.69
N ALA A 248 35.62 -15.02 -8.57
CA ALA A 248 36.45 -15.25 -7.40
C ALA A 248 37.57 -16.12 -7.92
N ASP A 249 38.82 -15.87 -7.56
CA ASP A 249 39.94 -16.59 -8.18
C ASP A 249 39.67 -18.12 -8.16
N GLU A 250 38.94 -18.62 -7.15
CA GLU A 250 38.38 -19.97 -7.06
C GLU A 250 37.45 -20.42 -8.22
N VAL A 251 36.55 -19.55 -8.71
CA VAL A 251 35.65 -19.84 -9.84
C VAL A 251 36.39 -19.76 -11.17
N ALA A 252 37.32 -18.81 -11.31
CA ALA A 252 38.16 -18.70 -12.50
C ALA A 252 39.07 -19.93 -12.61
N ASP A 253 39.72 -20.30 -11.50
CA ASP A 253 40.58 -21.48 -11.39
C ASP A 253 39.78 -22.78 -11.62
N ALA A 254 38.51 -22.85 -11.16
CA ALA A 254 37.64 -24.01 -11.43
C ALA A 254 37.25 -24.13 -12.92
N ILE A 255 36.97 -23.02 -13.60
CA ILE A 255 36.65 -23.00 -15.03
C ILE A 255 37.90 -23.35 -15.85
N GLU A 256 39.05 -22.75 -15.53
CA GLU A 256 40.34 -23.03 -16.18
C GLU A 256 40.72 -24.50 -15.99
N SER A 257 40.57 -25.05 -14.77
CA SER A 257 40.83 -26.47 -14.50
C SER A 257 39.86 -27.41 -15.21
N ALA A 258 38.61 -27.02 -15.43
CA ALA A 258 37.60 -27.87 -16.06
C ALA A 258 37.63 -27.81 -17.59
N THR A 259 38.04 -26.68 -18.16
CA THR A 259 37.89 -26.39 -19.61
C THR A 259 39.22 -26.19 -20.33
N GLY A 260 40.31 -25.90 -19.61
CA GLY A 260 41.61 -25.57 -20.18
C GLY A 260 41.67 -24.22 -20.88
N VAL A 261 40.64 -23.39 -20.76
CA VAL A 261 40.55 -22.05 -21.35
C VAL A 261 40.93 -21.03 -20.29
N GLU A 262 41.99 -20.25 -20.52
CA GLU A 262 42.34 -19.09 -19.68
C GLU A 262 41.16 -18.13 -19.61
N VAL A 263 40.70 -17.83 -18.39
CA VAL A 263 39.63 -16.87 -18.16
C VAL A 263 40.26 -15.49 -18.15
N ASP A 264 39.75 -14.56 -18.95
CA ASP A 264 40.25 -13.18 -18.94
C ASP A 264 39.91 -12.51 -17.61
N ARG A 265 40.90 -12.46 -16.71
CA ARG A 265 40.81 -11.91 -15.36
C ARG A 265 40.77 -10.37 -15.36
N THR A 266 40.86 -9.73 -16.53
CA THR A 266 40.90 -8.26 -16.67
C THR A 266 39.52 -7.63 -16.92
N VAL A 267 38.52 -8.43 -17.30
CA VAL A 267 37.14 -7.97 -17.50
C VAL A 267 36.33 -8.32 -16.25
N ALA A 268 36.23 -7.37 -15.31
CA ALA A 268 35.26 -7.52 -14.24
C ALA A 268 33.85 -7.56 -14.86
N PRO A 269 32.97 -8.51 -14.46
CA PRO A 269 31.61 -8.53 -14.97
C PRO A 269 30.94 -7.19 -14.68
N GLU A 270 30.13 -6.71 -15.63
CA GLU A 270 29.35 -5.49 -15.42
C GLU A 270 28.51 -5.65 -14.16
N PRO A 271 28.43 -4.60 -13.31
CA PRO A 271 27.65 -4.67 -12.09
C PRO A 271 26.18 -4.94 -12.42
N GLU A 272 25.65 -6.01 -11.83
CA GLU A 272 24.28 -6.46 -12.09
C GLU A 272 23.25 -5.47 -11.50
N SER A 273 22.16 -5.22 -12.23
CA SER A 273 21.03 -4.49 -11.65
C SER A 273 20.33 -5.34 -10.59
N LEU A 274 20.11 -4.78 -9.41
CA LEU A 274 19.34 -5.42 -8.33
C LEU A 274 17.93 -4.82 -8.28
N PRO A 275 16.94 -5.33 -9.06
CA PRO A 275 15.56 -4.86 -8.97
C PRO A 275 14.98 -5.15 -7.59
N TYR A 276 14.04 -4.33 -7.13
CA TYR A 276 13.23 -4.67 -5.96
C TYR A 276 12.46 -5.97 -6.23
N VAL A 277 12.39 -6.85 -5.24
CA VAL A 277 11.60 -8.08 -5.32
C VAL A 277 10.44 -7.95 -4.36
N VAL A 278 9.22 -7.96 -4.90
CA VAL A 278 7.99 -7.97 -4.09
C VAL A 278 7.38 -9.37 -4.16
N VAL A 279 7.31 -10.01 -3.00
CA VAL A 279 6.65 -11.31 -2.83
C VAL A 279 5.23 -11.07 -2.33
N VAL A 280 4.24 -11.57 -3.06
CA VAL A 280 2.84 -11.46 -2.67
C VAL A 280 2.28 -12.87 -2.48
N VAL A 281 1.72 -13.10 -1.30
CA VAL A 281 1.09 -14.37 -0.94
C VAL A 281 -0.38 -14.09 -0.64
N ASP A 282 -1.26 -14.70 -1.41
CA ASP A 282 -2.68 -14.74 -1.08
C ASP A 282 -3.03 -16.13 -0.52
N GLU A 283 -3.66 -16.17 0.65
CA GLU A 283 -4.12 -17.41 1.30
C GLU A 283 -5.56 -17.77 0.92
#